data_AF-A0A2E4V635-F1
#
_entry.id   AF-A0A2E4V635-F1
#
_cell.length_a   1.000
_cell.length_b   1.000
_cell.length_c   1.000
_cell.angle_alpha   90.00
_cell.angle_beta   90.00
_cell.angle_gamma   90.00
#
_symmetry.space_group_name_H-M   'P 1'
#
loop_
_entity.id
_entity.type
_entity.pdbx_description
1 polymer ?
#
loop_
_entity_poly.entity_id
_entity_poly.type
_entity_poly.pdbx_seq_one_letter_code
_entity_poly.pdbx_strand_id
1 'polypeptide(L)' 'MIKSVNSCLNCENLVESLKCAKHDVDVEIDNVCNDHSIKKAFSKLSDCISCSNYKKVSCPNPGHSAAGMLCFSWSTY' A
#
# COMPACT_ATOMS: atom_id res chain seq x y z
N MET A 1 -16.78 16.11 -10.86
CA MET A 1 -16.46 14.71 -11.28
C MET A 1 -15.07 14.38 -10.77
N ILE A 2 -14.92 13.35 -9.93
CA ILE A 2 -13.62 12.92 -9.38
C ILE A 2 -12.96 11.98 -10.40
N LYS A 3 -11.64 12.11 -10.62
CA LYS A 3 -10.85 11.23 -11.50
C LYS A 3 -9.68 10.63 -10.72
N SER A 4 -9.34 9.39 -11.01
CA SER A 4 -8.11 8.76 -10.51
C SER A 4 -6.93 9.14 -11.39
N VAL A 5 -5.76 9.33 -10.78
CA VAL A 5 -4.48 9.59 -11.46
C VAL A 5 -3.64 8.32 -11.39
N ASN A 6 -2.92 7.97 -12.47
CA ASN A 6 -1.95 6.90 -12.44
C ASN A 6 -0.62 7.45 -11.92
N SER A 7 -0.36 7.27 -10.63
CA SER A 7 0.91 7.68 -10.00
C SER A 7 1.60 6.48 -9.36
N CYS A 8 2.89 6.62 -9.04
CA CYS A 8 3.66 5.57 -8.38
C CYS A 8 3.02 5.15 -7.03
N LEU A 9 2.25 6.03 -6.39
CA LEU A 9 1.51 5.74 -5.16
C LEU A 9 0.39 4.70 -5.33
N ASN A 10 -0.08 4.45 -6.55
CA ASN A 10 -1.03 3.37 -6.82
C ASN A 10 -0.46 2.28 -7.74
N CYS A 11 0.86 2.16 -7.81
CA CYS A 11 1.54 1.14 -8.57
C CYS A 11 1.65 -0.18 -7.79
N GLU A 12 1.59 -1.32 -8.49
CA GLU A 12 1.81 -2.66 -7.90
C GLU A 12 3.21 -2.82 -7.30
N ASN A 13 4.18 -2.07 -7.82
CA ASN A 13 5.57 -2.08 -7.35
C ASN A 13 5.82 -1.18 -6.13
N LEU A 14 4.78 -0.52 -5.59
CA LEU A 14 4.89 0.25 -4.34
C LEU A 14 4.96 -0.69 -3.14
N VAL A 15 6.01 -0.54 -2.34
CA VAL A 15 6.22 -1.27 -1.09
C VAL A 15 6.19 -0.33 0.12
N GLU A 16 6.52 -0.86 1.30
CA GLU A 16 6.61 -0.10 2.55
C GLU A 16 7.53 1.13 2.40
N SER A 17 7.29 2.16 3.22
CA SER A 17 8.03 3.42 3.21
C SER A 17 7.95 4.23 1.92
N LEU A 18 6.89 4.05 1.13
CA LEU A 18 6.69 4.75 -0.15
C LEU A 18 7.86 4.53 -1.12
N LYS A 19 8.42 3.32 -1.16
CA LYS A 19 9.49 2.97 -2.11
C LYS A 19 8.93 2.21 -3.31
N CYS A 20 9.43 2.50 -4.50
CA CYS A 20 9.18 1.68 -5.68
C CYS A 20 10.22 0.57 -5.77
N ALA A 21 9.81 -0.69 -5.54
CA ALA A 21 10.71 -1.83 -5.53
C ALA A 21 11.37 -2.11 -6.89
N LYS A 22 10.72 -1.72 -8.00
CA LYS A 22 11.24 -1.96 -9.36
C LYS A 22 12.43 -1.06 -9.73
N HIS A 23 12.41 0.18 -9.25
CA HIS A 23 13.45 1.18 -9.56
C HIS A 23 14.33 1.53 -8.35
N ASP A 24 14.03 0.97 -7.18
CA ASP A 24 14.70 1.20 -5.91
C ASP A 24 14.78 2.68 -5.48
N VAL A 25 13.72 3.45 -5.78
CA VAL A 25 13.61 4.88 -5.45
C VAL A 25 12.44 5.15 -4.50
N ASP A 26 12.62 6.10 -3.60
CA ASP A 26 11.51 6.65 -2.82
C ASP A 26 10.59 7.44 -3.76
N VAL A 27 9.28 7.32 -3.55
CA VAL A 27 8.26 7.94 -4.39
C VAL A 27 7.47 8.98 -3.63
N GLU A 28 7.29 10.11 -4.29
CA GLU A 28 6.41 11.19 -3.89
C GLU A 28 5.05 11.10 -4.60
N ILE A 29 4.14 12.00 -4.25
CA ILE A 29 2.74 11.96 -4.70
C ILE A 29 2.55 12.14 -6.20
N ASP A 30 3.45 12.87 -6.85
CA ASP A 30 3.39 13.25 -8.26
C ASP A 30 4.32 12.41 -9.16
N ASN A 31 5.08 11.49 -8.57
CA ASN A 31 5.96 10.62 -9.34
C ASN A 31 5.13 9.67 -10.21
N VAL A 32 5.55 9.53 -11.47
CA VAL A 32 4.95 8.65 -12.48
C VAL A 32 6.06 7.85 -13.17
N CYS A 33 5.74 6.66 -13.68
CA CYS A 33 6.69 5.89 -14.49
C CYS A 33 5.97 5.14 -15.62
N ASN A 34 6.71 4.84 -16.70
CA ASN A 34 6.18 4.08 -17.83
C ASN A 34 5.91 2.61 -17.47
N ASP A 35 6.54 2.12 -16.41
CA ASP A 35 6.36 0.78 -15.85
C ASP A 35 5.17 0.68 -14.89
N HIS A 36 4.30 1.71 -14.85
CA HIS A 36 3.13 1.74 -13.99
C HIS A 36 2.19 0.58 -14.31
N SER A 37 1.88 -0.20 -13.28
CA SER A 37 0.80 -1.17 -13.28
C SER A 37 -0.09 -0.86 -12.08
N ILE A 38 -1.39 -0.65 -12.32
CA ILE A 38 -2.29 -0.21 -11.25
C ILE A 38 -2.47 -1.31 -10.22
N LYS A 39 -2.14 -1.01 -8.96
CA LYS A 39 -2.52 -1.84 -7.83
C LYS A 39 -4.00 -1.61 -7.58
N LYS A 40 -4.84 -2.64 -7.82
CA LYS A 40 -6.30 -2.59 -7.59
C LYS A 40 -6.71 -2.24 -6.14
N ALA A 41 -5.77 -2.11 -5.20
CA ALA A 41 -6.00 -2.41 -3.80
C ALA A 41 -5.69 -1.26 -2.82
N PHE A 42 -6.13 -0.04 -3.11
CA PHE A 42 -6.39 0.95 -2.06
C PHE A 42 -7.87 1.21 -1.96
N SER A 43 -8.53 0.35 -1.18
CA SER A 43 -9.92 0.57 -0.76
C SER A 43 -9.97 0.68 0.75
N LYS A 44 -11.13 0.98 1.32
CA LYS A 44 -11.35 0.93 2.77
C LYS A 44 -10.98 -0.44 3.37
N LEU A 45 -11.01 -1.51 2.59
CA LEU A 45 -10.61 -2.86 3.00
C LEU A 45 -9.10 -3.00 3.16
N SER A 46 -8.32 -2.08 2.59
CA SER A 46 -6.87 -2.05 2.72
C SER A 46 -6.41 -1.43 4.04
N ASP A 47 -7.32 -0.96 4.90
CA ASP A 47 -6.99 -0.50 6.26
C ASP A 47 -6.46 -1.65 7.12
N CYS A 48 -5.42 -1.37 7.91
CA CYS A 48 -4.76 -2.30 8.81
C CYS A 48 -5.77 -3.00 9.74
N ILE A 49 -6.80 -2.29 10.23
CA ILE A 49 -7.81 -2.85 11.13
C ILE A 49 -8.74 -3.87 10.44
N SER A 50 -8.82 -3.80 9.11
CA SER A 50 -9.60 -4.73 8.29
C SER A 50 -8.78 -5.94 7.84
N CYS A 51 -7.48 -5.97 8.13
CA CYS A 51 -6.57 -7.02 7.70
C CYS A 51 -6.69 -8.27 8.59
N SER A 52 -6.61 -9.45 7.98
CA SER A 52 -6.79 -10.74 8.67
C SER A 52 -5.78 -11.02 9.79
N ASN A 53 -4.63 -10.33 9.78
CA ASN A 53 -3.57 -10.43 10.78
C ASN A 53 -3.66 -9.38 11.91
N TYR A 54 -4.61 -8.45 11.86
CA TYR A 54 -4.76 -7.43 12.90
C TYR A 54 -4.99 -8.04 14.28
N LYS A 55 -4.24 -7.56 15.29
CA LYS A 55 -4.24 -8.05 16.68
C LYS A 55 -3.92 -9.54 16.88
N LYS A 56 -3.51 -10.26 15.83
CA LYS A 56 -3.03 -11.63 15.98
C LYS A 56 -1.58 -11.63 16.45
N VAL A 57 -1.18 -12.71 17.13
CA VAL A 57 0.22 -12.97 17.50
C VAL A 57 1.14 -13.03 16.27
N SER A 58 0.59 -13.34 15.10
CA SER A 58 1.28 -13.37 13.81
C SER A 58 1.40 -12.00 13.15
N CYS A 59 0.87 -10.92 13.76
CA CYS A 59 1.02 -9.57 13.23
C CYS A 59 2.51 -9.19 13.23
N PRO A 60 3.12 -8.82 12.08
CA PRO A 60 4.53 -8.46 12.03
C PRO A 60 4.86 -7.19 12.83
N ASN A 61 3.88 -6.28 12.95
CA ASN A 61 4.04 -4.95 13.55
C ASN A 61 2.90 -4.64 14.55
N PRO A 62 2.74 -5.42 15.63
CA PRO A 62 1.57 -5.31 16.50
C PRO A 62 1.52 -3.95 17.23
N GLY A 63 2.67 -3.42 17.65
CA GLY A 63 2.78 -2.12 18.33
C GLY A 63 2.65 -0.90 17.42
N HIS A 64 2.77 -1.08 16.10
CA HIS A 64 2.60 -0.02 15.10
C HIS A 64 1.34 -0.21 14.25
N SER A 65 0.47 -1.17 14.57
CA SER A 65 -0.80 -1.36 13.88
C SER A 65 -1.85 -0.40 14.43
N ALA A 66 -2.45 0.42 13.57
CA ALA A 66 -3.46 1.40 13.94
C ALA A 66 -4.35 1.75 12.73
N ALA A 67 -5.50 2.34 13.03
CA ALA A 67 -6.45 2.78 12.02
C ALA A 67 -5.84 3.83 11.08
N GLY A 68 -6.19 3.75 9.79
CA GLY A 68 -5.68 4.63 8.75
C GLY A 68 -4.34 4.19 8.15
N MET A 69 -3.65 3.22 8.74
CA MET A 69 -2.50 2.57 8.09
C MET A 69 -2.95 1.51 7.12
N LEU A 70 -2.17 1.30 6.07
CA LEU A 70 -2.47 0.30 5.04
C LEU A 70 -1.91 -1.07 5.45
N CYS A 71 -2.62 -2.14 5.12
CA CYS A 71 -2.09 -3.49 5.23
C CYS A 71 -1.10 -3.76 4.10
N PHE A 72 0.14 -3.29 4.26
CA PHE A 72 1.22 -3.49 3.28
C PHE A 72 1.75 -4.93 3.27
N SER A 73 1.52 -5.67 4.36
CA SER A 73 2.05 -7.00 4.59
C SER A 73 0.93 -8.04 4.70
N TRP A 74 0.73 -8.74 3.57
CA TRP A 74 0.01 -10.01 3.44
C TRP A 74 -1.45 -10.05 3.92
N SER A 75 -2.36 -9.80 2.99
CA SER A 75 -3.62 -10.53 2.94
C SER A 75 -3.97 -10.87 1.49
N THR A 76 -4.01 -12.16 1.16
CA THR A 76 -5.19 -12.64 0.41
C THR A 76 -6.38 -12.31 1.29
N TYR A 77 -7.23 -11.40 0.77
CA TYR A 77 -8.40 -10.83 1.42
C TYR A 77 -9.24 -11.88 2.17
#